data_AF-A0A420T900-F1
#
_entry.id   AF-A0A420T900-F1
#
_cell.length_a   1.000
_cell.length_b   1.000
_cell.length_c   1.000
_cell.angle_alpha   90.00
_cell.angle_beta   90.00
_cell.angle_gamma   90.00
#
_symmetry.space_group_name_H-M   'P 1'
#
loop_
_entity.id
_entity.type
_entity.pdbx_description
1 polymer ?
#
loop_
_entity_poly.entity_id
_entity_poly.type
_entity_poly.pdbx_seq_one_letter_code
_entity_poly.pdbx_strand_id
1 'polypeptide(L)'
;MSFLISHPTPGISLGSFTAAHFLCTATLGFTAKDQAWIRPVASILVFIFTFIGDRTASAVSDNASIRCLLVTFSWVQAFNGNSLLCLSKAEYKTLNQERHQNTAPKSVFVGSGASGNGSFFSRLIWAIAMQWNLRRIKTSRPARNTPPFSSKDPSYIPSRGRFLLNRIAVILASIAYMAIIGLQPQPTREDLSSDRVRFFSRLNEVTLYELLQRAISTVTWLSGIGTTSEICYNVIAVVLVGLGLSEPVMWPSWFGSFTEAYSVRRWWG
;
A
#
# COMPACT_ATOMS: atom_id res chain seq x y z
N MET A 1 -20.31 -0.38 20.96
CA MET A 1 -19.81 1.01 20.87
C MET A 1 -20.29 1.66 19.58
N SER A 2 -21.55 2.10 19.54
CA SER A 2 -22.22 2.67 18.34
C SER A 2 -22.43 4.19 18.46
N PHE A 3 -21.59 4.90 19.21
CA PHE A 3 -22.00 6.14 19.87
C PHE A 3 -21.38 7.46 19.40
N LEU A 4 -20.60 7.52 18.32
CA LEU A 4 -19.96 8.79 17.95
C LEU A 4 -20.55 9.50 16.73
N ILE A 5 -21.22 8.82 15.80
CA ILE A 5 -21.71 9.46 14.56
C ILE A 5 -23.04 8.81 14.17
N SER A 6 -24.16 9.50 14.46
CA SER A 6 -25.52 9.01 14.18
C SER A 6 -25.84 8.94 12.69
N HIS A 7 -25.22 9.81 11.88
CA HIS A 7 -25.36 9.83 10.42
C HIS A 7 -23.99 10.07 9.77
N PRO A 8 -23.24 9.00 9.46
CA PRO A 8 -21.98 9.16 8.75
C PRO A 8 -22.25 9.71 7.35
N THR A 9 -21.54 10.78 6.98
CA THR A 9 -21.58 11.34 5.62
C THR A 9 -20.31 10.96 4.87
N PRO A 10 -20.36 10.84 3.53
CA PRO A 10 -19.15 10.61 2.73
C PRO A 10 -18.07 11.67 3.00
N GLY A 11 -18.49 12.92 3.25
CA GLY A 11 -17.59 14.03 3.54
C GLY A 11 -16.79 13.86 4.84
N ILE A 12 -17.40 13.32 5.89
CA ILE A 12 -16.68 13.03 7.15
C ILE A 12 -15.64 11.94 6.91
N SER A 13 -15.99 10.88 6.19
CA SER A 13 -15.06 9.76 5.95
C SER A 13 -13.87 10.19 5.08
N LEU A 14 -14.14 10.74 3.90
CA LEU A 14 -13.10 11.20 2.98
C LEU A 14 -12.27 12.34 3.60
N GLY A 15 -12.93 13.29 4.26
CA GLY A 15 -12.26 14.39 4.96
C GLY A 15 -11.31 13.89 6.05
N SER A 16 -11.70 12.85 6.80
CA SER A 16 -10.84 12.26 7.84
C SER A 16 -9.62 11.57 7.24
N PHE A 17 -9.79 10.78 6.17
CA PHE A 17 -8.63 10.18 5.48
C PHE A 17 -7.71 11.25 4.89
N THR A 18 -8.25 12.26 4.21
CA THR A 18 -7.46 13.37 3.67
C THR A 18 -6.72 14.15 4.78
N ALA A 19 -7.37 14.39 5.91
CA ALA A 19 -6.74 15.06 7.06
C ALA A 19 -5.58 14.24 7.62
N ALA A 20 -5.73 12.91 7.76
CA ALA A 20 -4.66 12.03 8.20
C ALA A 20 -3.46 12.08 7.24
N HIS A 21 -3.72 12.02 5.94
CA HIS A 21 -2.68 12.11 4.92
C HIS A 21 -1.96 13.45 4.94
N PHE A 22 -2.71 14.55 4.95
CA PHE A 22 -2.16 15.90 4.97
C PHE A 22 -1.33 16.15 6.23
N LEU A 23 -1.85 15.77 7.40
CA LEU A 23 -1.15 15.92 8.68
C LEU A 23 0.18 15.15 8.67
N CYS A 24 0.18 13.91 8.19
CA CYS A 24 1.41 13.11 8.05
C CYS A 24 2.42 13.80 7.12
N THR A 25 1.98 14.21 5.93
CA THR A 25 2.84 14.87 4.93
C THR A 25 3.40 16.19 5.46
N ALA A 26 2.56 17.04 6.06
CA ALA A 26 2.96 18.34 6.60
C ALA A 26 3.95 18.17 7.76
N THR A 27 3.66 17.26 8.68
CA THR A 27 4.57 16.97 9.80
C THR A 27 5.92 16.48 9.27
N LEU A 28 5.91 15.53 8.33
CA LEU A 28 7.14 14.96 7.78
C LEU A 28 8.00 16.01 7.06
N GLY A 29 7.41 16.85 6.21
CA GLY A 29 8.11 17.85 5.40
C GLY A 29 8.66 19.05 6.19
N PHE A 30 8.00 19.42 7.29
CA PHE A 30 8.24 20.70 7.97
C PHE A 30 8.71 20.59 9.43
N THR A 31 8.74 19.39 10.01
CA THR A 31 9.29 19.18 11.37
C THR A 31 10.66 18.53 11.34
N ALA A 32 11.51 18.87 12.31
CA ALA A 32 12.81 18.23 12.49
C ALA A 32 12.69 16.95 13.35
N LYS A 33 13.66 16.03 13.21
CA LYS A 33 13.61 14.70 13.87
C LYS A 33 13.74 14.73 15.39
N ASP A 34 14.23 15.84 15.92
CA ASP A 34 14.48 16.14 17.34
C ASP A 34 13.27 16.80 18.03
N GLN A 35 12.25 17.20 17.27
CA GLN A 35 11.00 17.74 17.82
C GLN A 35 10.17 16.62 18.47
N ALA A 36 10.55 16.29 19.71
CA ALA A 36 10.12 15.10 20.44
C ALA A 36 8.61 15.03 20.73
N TRP A 37 7.90 16.16 20.75
CA TRP A 37 6.47 16.19 21.07
C TRP A 37 5.56 16.30 19.83
N ILE A 38 5.97 17.02 18.79
CA ILE A 38 5.13 17.27 17.61
C ILE A 38 4.87 15.98 16.83
N ARG A 39 5.93 15.19 16.56
CA ARG A 39 5.82 13.99 15.72
C ARG A 39 4.96 12.88 16.35
N PRO A 40 5.11 12.54 17.64
CA PRO A 40 4.21 11.60 18.30
C PRO A 40 2.76 12.08 18.36
N VAL A 41 2.52 13.36 18.68
CA VAL A 41 1.16 13.92 18.70
C VAL A 41 0.52 13.86 17.31
N ALA A 42 1.25 14.26 16.26
CA ALA A 42 0.78 14.13 14.89
C ALA A 42 0.48 12.68 14.53
N SER A 43 1.31 11.71 14.95
CA SER A 43 1.05 10.30 14.72
C SER A 43 -0.22 9.80 15.40
N ILE A 44 -0.49 10.22 16.64
CA ILE A 44 -1.72 9.87 17.35
C ILE A 44 -2.94 10.42 16.60
N LEU A 45 -2.87 11.70 16.18
CA LEU A 45 -3.93 12.34 15.40
C LEU A 45 -4.15 11.66 14.05
N VAL A 46 -3.09 11.23 13.35
CA VAL A 46 -3.19 10.44 12.11
C VAL A 46 -4.01 9.17 12.37
N PHE A 47 -3.71 8.42 13.42
CA PHE A 47 -4.48 7.22 13.77
C PHE A 47 -5.93 7.53 14.14
N ILE A 48 -6.19 8.61 14.87
CA ILE A 48 -7.55 9.04 15.22
C ILE A 48 -8.34 9.37 13.95
N PHE A 49 -7.79 10.16 13.04
CA PHE A 49 -8.46 10.50 11.79
C PHE A 49 -8.67 9.28 10.89
N THR A 50 -7.69 8.38 10.77
CA THR A 50 -7.88 7.12 10.04
C THR A 50 -8.98 6.26 10.67
N PHE A 51 -9.04 6.18 12.00
CA PHE A 51 -10.08 5.45 12.71
C PHE A 51 -11.47 6.06 12.49
N ILE A 52 -11.62 7.39 12.55
CA ILE A 52 -12.88 8.07 12.26
C ILE A 52 -13.31 7.80 10.81
N GLY A 53 -12.37 7.91 9.87
CA GLY A 53 -12.59 7.62 8.45
C GLY A 53 -13.11 6.19 8.23
N ASP A 54 -12.47 5.21 8.89
CA ASP A 54 -12.88 3.80 8.87
C ASP A 54 -14.29 3.59 9.42
N ARG A 55 -14.60 4.17 10.59
CA ARG A 55 -15.94 4.08 11.20
C ARG A 55 -17.05 4.71 10.37
N THR A 56 -16.70 5.60 9.44
CA THR A 56 -17.64 6.29 8.57
C THR A 56 -17.55 5.84 7.12
N ALA A 57 -16.69 4.87 6.79
CA ALA A 57 -16.42 4.46 5.41
C ALA A 57 -17.64 3.83 4.72
N SER A 58 -18.61 3.31 5.49
CA SER A 58 -19.89 2.83 4.96
C SER A 58 -20.66 3.92 4.20
N ALA A 59 -20.48 5.20 4.54
CA ALA A 59 -21.14 6.31 3.87
C ALA A 59 -20.54 6.66 2.51
N VAL A 60 -19.35 6.14 2.16
CA VAL A 60 -18.65 6.50 0.92
C VAL A 60 -19.15 5.72 -0.28
N SER A 61 -19.47 4.43 -0.09
CA SER A 61 -19.95 3.56 -1.16
C SER A 61 -20.69 2.36 -0.60
N ASP A 62 -21.79 2.01 -1.27
CA ASP A 62 -22.51 0.75 -1.03
C ASP A 62 -21.66 -0.47 -1.44
N ASN A 63 -20.71 -0.28 -2.35
CA ASN A 63 -19.82 -1.34 -2.79
C ASN A 63 -18.80 -1.69 -1.71
N ALA A 64 -18.93 -2.87 -1.12
CA ALA A 64 -18.07 -3.36 -0.06
C ALA A 64 -16.59 -3.44 -0.47
N SER A 65 -16.28 -3.75 -1.73
CA SER A 65 -14.91 -3.86 -2.23
C SER A 65 -14.22 -2.49 -2.29
N ILE A 66 -14.93 -1.45 -2.76
CA ILE A 66 -14.41 -0.07 -2.79
C ILE A 66 -14.10 0.40 -1.37
N ARG A 67 -15.03 0.15 -0.44
CA ARG A 67 -14.86 0.50 0.97
C ARG A 67 -13.68 -0.24 1.60
N CYS A 68 -13.55 -1.55 1.34
CA CYS A 68 -12.45 -2.37 1.83
C CYS A 68 -11.11 -1.85 1.35
N LEU A 69 -10.98 -1.54 0.06
CA LEU A 69 -9.76 -0.98 -0.52
C LEU A 69 -9.42 0.37 0.12
N LEU A 70 -10.38 1.28 0.21
CA LEU A 70 -10.20 2.61 0.81
C LEU A 70 -9.67 2.49 2.25
N VAL A 71 -10.37 1.75 3.11
CA VAL A 71 -9.99 1.56 4.51
C VAL A 71 -8.62 0.89 4.63
N THR A 72 -8.37 -0.18 3.86
CA THR A 72 -7.09 -0.91 3.91
C THR A 72 -5.93 0.01 3.54
N PHE A 73 -6.02 0.74 2.44
CA PHE A 73 -4.96 1.66 2.02
C PHE A 73 -4.78 2.81 3.01
N SER A 74 -5.85 3.35 3.59
CA SER A 74 -5.74 4.40 4.61
C SER A 74 -5.01 3.92 5.86
N TRP A 75 -5.27 2.69 6.32
CA TRP A 75 -4.54 2.10 7.44
C TRP A 75 -3.07 1.80 7.11
N VAL A 76 -2.77 1.25 5.93
CA VAL A 76 -1.38 1.06 5.46
C VAL A 76 -0.62 2.39 5.50
N GLN A 77 -1.25 3.46 5.05
CA GLN A 77 -0.64 4.79 5.02
C GLN A 77 -0.49 5.41 6.41
N ALA A 78 -1.41 5.16 7.35
CA ALA A 78 -1.28 5.56 8.75
C ALA A 78 -0.09 4.86 9.43
N PHE A 79 0.05 3.54 9.24
CA PHE A 79 1.18 2.77 9.77
C PHE A 79 2.51 3.22 9.15
N ASN A 80 2.55 3.46 7.84
CA ASN A 80 3.74 3.99 7.19
C ASN A 80 4.09 5.39 7.73
N GLY A 81 3.10 6.27 7.86
CA GLY A 81 3.27 7.61 8.43
C GLY A 81 3.86 7.57 9.84
N ASN A 82 3.30 6.75 10.74
CA ASN A 82 3.85 6.54 12.08
C ASN A 82 5.30 6.01 12.04
N SER A 83 5.58 5.05 11.15
CA SER A 83 6.94 4.54 10.97
C SER A 83 7.91 5.64 10.52
N LEU A 84 7.50 6.53 9.62
CA LEU A 84 8.31 7.65 9.15
C LEU A 84 8.52 8.73 10.23
N LEU A 85 7.46 9.07 10.96
CA LEU A 85 7.47 10.14 11.97
C LEU A 85 8.20 9.71 13.25
N CYS A 86 7.86 8.54 13.78
CA CYS A 86 8.26 8.12 15.13
C CYS A 86 9.41 7.10 15.15
N LEU A 87 9.43 6.14 14.21
CA LEU A 87 10.40 5.04 14.24
C LEU A 87 11.67 5.36 13.46
N SER A 88 11.56 5.59 12.16
CA SER A 88 12.71 5.94 11.32
C SER A 88 13.12 7.40 11.48
N LYS A 89 12.24 8.23 12.06
CA LYS A 89 12.42 9.67 12.25
C LYS A 89 12.96 10.33 10.99
N ALA A 90 12.31 10.05 9.86
CA ALA A 90 12.73 10.54 8.55
C ALA A 90 12.74 12.07 8.52
N GLU A 91 13.70 12.65 7.82
CA GLU A 91 13.91 14.10 7.75
C GLU A 91 14.42 14.48 6.36
N TYR A 92 13.91 15.61 5.85
CA TYR A 92 14.26 16.13 4.53
C TYR A 92 15.78 16.34 4.35
N LYS A 93 16.45 16.91 5.38
CA LYS A 93 17.88 17.24 5.32
C LYS A 93 18.76 15.99 5.22
N THR A 94 18.46 14.95 6.00
CA THR A 94 19.23 13.71 6.04
C THR A 94 19.22 13.00 4.68
N LEU A 95 18.05 12.91 4.04
CA LEU A 95 17.96 12.28 2.71
C LEU A 95 18.60 13.11 1.60
N ASN A 96 18.57 14.44 1.67
CA ASN A 96 19.29 15.27 0.70
C ASN A 96 20.80 15.05 0.77
N GLN A 97 21.36 14.99 1.98
CA GLN A 97 22.79 14.71 2.16
C GLN A 97 23.17 13.33 1.63
N GLU A 98 22.35 12.31 1.92
CA GLU A 98 22.54 10.95 1.41
C GLU A 98 22.36 10.85 -0.12
N ARG A 99 21.52 11.72 -0.71
CA ARG A 99 21.34 11.82 -2.15
C ARG A 99 22.51 12.51 -2.84
N HIS A 100 23.10 13.56 -2.27
CA HIS A 100 24.30 14.17 -2.89
C HIS A 100 25.49 13.21 -2.92
N GLN A 101 25.52 12.22 -2.02
CA GLN A 101 26.54 11.17 -1.99
C GLN A 101 26.25 10.00 -2.95
N ASN A 102 25.02 9.82 -3.42
CA ASN A 102 24.62 8.72 -4.30
C ASN A 102 24.03 9.27 -5.61
N THR A 103 24.51 8.84 -6.78
CA THR A 103 23.91 9.15 -8.10
C THR A 103 22.48 8.59 -8.18
N ALA A 104 21.52 9.31 -7.61
CA ALA A 104 20.15 8.88 -7.46
C ALA A 104 19.39 9.11 -8.78
N PRO A 105 18.63 8.11 -9.25
CA PRO A 105 17.80 8.21 -10.46
C PRO A 105 16.78 9.35 -10.36
N LYS A 106 16.35 9.87 -11.52
CA LYS A 106 15.29 10.89 -11.61
C LYS A 106 13.98 10.28 -11.13
N SER A 107 13.38 10.88 -10.12
CA SER A 107 11.95 10.70 -9.85
C SER A 107 11.39 12.03 -9.36
N VAL A 108 10.18 12.37 -9.80
CA VAL A 108 9.44 13.54 -9.29
C VAL A 108 9.24 13.41 -7.79
N PHE A 109 9.09 12.18 -7.30
CA PHE A 109 8.90 11.87 -5.89
C PHE A 109 10.17 12.15 -5.06
N VAL A 110 11.35 11.72 -5.51
CA VAL A 110 12.60 12.10 -4.85
C VAL A 110 13.02 13.46 -5.42
N GLY A 111 12.40 14.54 -4.92
CA GLY A 111 12.40 15.89 -5.52
C GLY A 111 13.75 16.36 -6.08
N SER A 112 13.83 16.56 -7.40
CA SER A 112 15.07 16.71 -8.20
C SER A 112 15.95 17.96 -7.94
N GLY A 113 15.65 18.79 -6.93
CA GLY A 113 16.26 20.14 -6.82
C GLY A 113 16.56 20.60 -5.41
N ALA A 114 17.17 19.75 -4.58
CA ALA A 114 17.35 20.02 -3.17
C ALA A 114 18.80 20.40 -2.80
N SER A 115 19.12 21.69 -2.96
CA SER A 115 20.28 22.34 -2.35
C SER A 115 19.78 23.35 -1.30
N GLY A 116 20.25 23.25 -0.05
CA GLY A 116 19.89 24.15 1.06
C GLY A 116 18.60 23.81 1.83
N ASN A 117 18.08 24.77 2.62
CA ASN A 117 16.71 24.75 3.16
C ASN A 117 15.75 24.76 1.95
N GLY A 118 15.54 23.60 1.33
CA GLY A 118 14.80 23.48 0.08
C GLY A 118 13.46 24.18 0.13
N SER A 119 13.02 24.69 -1.03
CA SER A 119 11.74 25.38 -1.21
C SER A 119 10.60 24.62 -0.53
N PHE A 120 9.58 25.36 -0.07
CA PHE A 120 8.35 24.80 0.48
C PHE A 120 7.81 23.64 -0.36
N PHE A 121 7.77 23.83 -1.69
CA PHE A 121 7.33 22.81 -2.64
C PHE A 121 8.24 21.59 -2.68
N SER A 122 9.56 21.76 -2.57
CA SER A 122 10.52 20.65 -2.56
C SER A 122 10.37 19.77 -1.32
N ARG A 123 10.10 20.38 -0.16
CA ARG A 123 9.81 19.67 1.09
C ARG A 123 8.49 18.91 1.02
N LEU A 124 7.45 19.56 0.47
CA LEU A 124 6.14 18.96 0.29
C LEU A 124 6.20 17.75 -0.67
N ILE A 125 6.82 17.90 -1.83
CA ILE A 125 6.99 16.83 -2.81
C ILE A 125 7.75 15.65 -2.20
N TRP A 126 8.84 15.91 -1.48
CA TRP A 126 9.60 14.86 -0.79
C TRP A 126 8.77 14.15 0.28
N ALA A 127 7.97 14.89 1.06
CA ALA A 127 7.16 14.29 2.11
C ALA A 127 6.07 13.38 1.54
N ILE A 128 5.39 13.84 0.47
CA ILE A 128 4.41 13.05 -0.29
C ILE A 128 5.11 11.78 -0.80
N ALA A 129 6.25 11.94 -1.47
CA ALA A 129 7.02 10.83 -2.00
C ALA A 129 7.42 9.79 -0.97
N MET A 130 7.91 10.22 0.19
CA MET A 130 8.27 9.31 1.27
C MET A 130 7.06 8.55 1.81
N GLN A 131 5.90 9.20 1.89
CA GLN A 131 4.67 8.56 2.33
C GLN A 131 4.13 7.54 1.33
N TRP A 132 4.38 7.72 0.03
CA TRP A 132 3.98 6.76 -1.01
C TRP A 132 5.10 5.77 -1.39
N ASN A 133 6.33 5.99 -0.94
CA ASN A 133 7.46 5.07 -1.10
C ASN A 133 7.55 4.12 0.11
N LEU A 134 6.56 3.23 0.22
CA LEU A 134 6.41 2.28 1.33
C LEU A 134 7.65 1.41 1.57
N ARG A 135 8.39 1.11 0.50
CA ARG A 135 9.62 0.30 0.54
C ARG A 135 10.90 1.11 0.69
N ARG A 136 10.77 2.44 0.76
CA ARG A 136 11.89 3.37 0.93
C ARG A 136 12.98 3.13 -0.13
N ILE A 137 12.56 2.83 -1.35
CA ILE A 137 13.45 2.56 -2.48
C ILE A 137 14.33 3.78 -2.70
N LYS A 138 15.63 3.55 -2.91
CA LYS A 138 16.65 4.59 -3.12
C LYS A 138 16.74 5.63 -1.99
N THR A 139 16.43 5.23 -0.76
CA THR A 139 16.75 5.97 0.47
C THR A 139 17.92 5.29 1.19
N SER A 140 18.45 5.87 2.28
CA SER A 140 19.48 5.20 3.10
C SER A 140 19.03 3.91 3.78
N ARG A 141 17.72 3.70 3.92
CA ARG A 141 17.17 2.56 4.64
C ARG A 141 16.07 1.89 3.82
N PRO A 142 16.42 1.29 2.66
CA PRO A 142 15.46 0.56 1.85
C PRO A 142 15.00 -0.71 2.56
N ALA A 143 13.81 -1.21 2.20
CA ALA A 143 13.34 -2.51 2.66
C ALA A 143 14.31 -3.61 2.22
N ARG A 144 14.76 -4.45 3.17
CA ARG A 144 15.88 -5.39 3.01
C ARG A 144 15.65 -6.48 1.96
N ASN A 145 14.41 -6.85 1.64
CA ASN A 145 14.11 -7.89 0.63
C ASN A 145 13.22 -7.37 -0.49
N THR A 146 13.54 -6.18 -1.01
CA THR A 146 12.87 -5.68 -2.22
C THR A 146 13.15 -6.62 -3.40
N PRO A 147 12.13 -7.18 -4.07
CA PRO A 147 12.33 -8.12 -5.17
C PRO A 147 13.10 -7.49 -6.33
N PRO A 148 14.14 -8.15 -6.87
CA PRO A 148 14.84 -7.66 -8.06
C PRO A 148 13.98 -7.82 -9.31
N PHE A 149 14.31 -7.08 -10.38
CA PHE A 149 13.63 -7.22 -11.68
C PHE A 149 13.96 -8.55 -12.39
N SER A 150 15.12 -9.14 -12.07
CA SER A 150 15.55 -10.42 -12.60
C SER A 150 16.18 -11.24 -11.48
N SER A 151 15.77 -12.49 -11.35
CA SER A 151 16.39 -13.43 -10.40
C SER A 151 17.80 -13.83 -10.81
N LYS A 152 18.13 -13.72 -12.11
CA LYS A 152 19.46 -14.07 -12.65
C LYS A 152 20.48 -12.94 -12.49
N ASP A 153 20.01 -11.70 -12.63
CA ASP A 153 20.82 -10.50 -12.47
C ASP A 153 20.09 -9.50 -11.56
N PRO A 154 20.40 -9.50 -10.25
CA PRO A 154 19.79 -8.59 -9.29
C PRO A 154 20.04 -7.11 -9.58
N SER A 155 21.07 -6.77 -10.36
CA SER A 155 21.42 -5.40 -10.73
C SER A 155 20.67 -4.90 -11.97
N TYR A 156 20.00 -5.80 -12.69
CA TYR A 156 19.27 -5.48 -13.91
C TYR A 156 18.14 -4.48 -13.66
N ILE A 157 18.13 -3.41 -14.45
CA ILE A 157 17.04 -2.44 -14.52
C ILE A 157 16.52 -2.42 -15.96
N PRO A 158 15.22 -2.67 -16.20
CA PRO A 158 14.67 -2.66 -17.55
C PRO A 158 14.67 -1.25 -18.14
N SER A 159 14.82 -1.17 -19.47
CA SER A 159 14.57 0.07 -20.21
C SER A 159 13.09 0.48 -20.09
N ARG A 160 12.80 1.79 -20.25
CA ARG A 160 11.44 2.33 -20.10
C ARG A 160 10.40 1.60 -20.95
N GLY A 161 10.69 1.36 -22.23
CA GLY A 161 9.77 0.64 -23.13
C GLY A 161 9.54 -0.80 -22.69
N ARG A 162 10.60 -1.54 -22.32
CA ARG A 162 10.48 -2.92 -21.84
C ARG A 162 9.71 -3.00 -20.53
N PHE A 163 9.96 -2.07 -19.62
CA PHE A 163 9.24 -1.95 -18.36
C PHE A 163 7.74 -1.75 -18.61
N LEU A 164 7.36 -0.78 -19.45
CA LEU A 164 5.95 -0.48 -19.73
C LEU A 164 5.24 -1.67 -20.37
N LEU A 165 5.85 -2.30 -21.38
CA LEU A 165 5.29 -3.49 -22.04
C LEU A 165 5.06 -4.63 -21.04
N ASN A 166 6.06 -4.94 -20.21
CA ASN A 166 5.93 -5.98 -19.20
C ASN A 166 4.82 -5.67 -18.19
N ARG A 167 4.73 -4.42 -17.72
CA ARG A 167 3.72 -4.00 -16.73
C ARG A 167 2.30 -4.03 -17.30
N ILE A 168 2.13 -3.61 -18.56
CA ILE A 168 0.83 -3.72 -19.26
C ILE A 168 0.43 -5.18 -19.44
N ALA A 169 1.37 -6.05 -19.83
CA ALA A 169 1.10 -7.49 -19.96
C ALA A 169 0.67 -8.11 -18.61
N VAL A 170 1.33 -7.73 -17.51
CA VAL A 170 0.93 -8.16 -16.16
C VAL A 170 -0.47 -7.67 -15.82
N ILE A 171 -0.79 -6.39 -16.06
CA ILE A 171 -2.14 -5.85 -15.80
C ILE A 171 -3.21 -6.64 -16.56
N LEU A 172 -3.00 -6.91 -17.86
CA LEU A 172 -3.94 -7.67 -18.68
C LEU A 172 -4.11 -9.11 -18.16
N ALA A 173 -3.01 -9.77 -17.81
CA ALA A 173 -3.04 -11.11 -17.22
C ALA A 173 -3.76 -11.13 -15.86
N SER A 174 -3.53 -10.12 -15.02
CA SER A 174 -4.20 -9.96 -13.73
C SER A 174 -5.70 -9.72 -13.88
N ILE A 175 -6.13 -8.91 -14.86
CA ILE A 175 -7.55 -8.69 -15.17
C ILE A 175 -8.19 -10.00 -15.67
N ALA A 176 -7.54 -10.72 -16.58
CA ALA A 176 -8.02 -12.01 -17.06
C ALA A 176 -8.16 -13.03 -15.92
N TYR A 177 -7.17 -13.08 -15.01
CA TYR A 177 -7.23 -13.90 -13.81
C TYR A 177 -8.42 -13.55 -12.90
N MET A 178 -8.64 -12.26 -12.64
CA MET A 178 -9.79 -11.80 -11.85
C MET A 178 -11.13 -12.15 -12.53
N ALA A 179 -11.20 -12.09 -13.87
CA ALA A 179 -12.38 -12.51 -14.61
C ALA A 179 -12.63 -14.02 -14.46
N ILE A 180 -11.59 -14.86 -14.51
CA ILE A 180 -11.69 -16.31 -14.30
C ILE A 180 -12.17 -16.62 -12.87
N ILE A 181 -11.59 -15.98 -11.86
CA ILE A 181 -12.05 -16.13 -10.47
C ILE A 181 -13.51 -15.70 -10.33
N GLY A 182 -13.93 -14.65 -11.04
CA GLY A 182 -15.30 -14.16 -11.04
C GLY A 182 -16.33 -15.17 -11.57
N LEU A 183 -15.89 -16.22 -12.28
CA LEU A 183 -16.75 -17.32 -12.74
C LEU A 183 -17.07 -18.34 -11.64
N GLN A 184 -16.46 -18.23 -10.46
CA GLN A 184 -16.73 -19.16 -9.36
C GLN A 184 -18.21 -19.11 -8.94
N PRO A 185 -18.83 -20.27 -8.67
CA PRO A 185 -20.20 -20.32 -8.17
C PRO A 185 -20.32 -19.49 -6.88
N GLN A 186 -21.36 -18.69 -6.80
CA GLN A 186 -21.65 -17.96 -5.57
C GLN A 186 -22.03 -18.96 -4.47
N PRO A 187 -21.53 -18.79 -3.24
CA PRO A 187 -21.90 -19.66 -2.13
C PRO A 187 -23.41 -19.60 -1.90
N THR A 188 -24.01 -20.75 -1.61
CA THR A 188 -25.44 -20.83 -1.29
C THR A 188 -25.70 -20.26 0.11
N ARG A 189 -26.98 -19.99 0.43
CA ARG A 189 -27.35 -19.54 1.79
C ARG A 189 -27.02 -20.58 2.86
N GLU A 190 -27.09 -21.86 2.49
CA GLU A 190 -26.76 -22.98 3.37
C GLU A 190 -25.26 -23.02 3.70
N ASP A 191 -24.40 -22.73 2.72
CA ASP A 191 -22.95 -22.63 2.92
C ASP A 191 -22.56 -21.50 3.88
N LEU A 192 -23.37 -20.43 3.92
CA LEU A 192 -23.19 -19.26 4.78
C LEU A 192 -23.96 -19.33 6.10
N SER A 193 -24.59 -20.48 6.41
CA SER A 193 -25.38 -20.65 7.63
C SER A 193 -24.54 -20.47 8.90
N SER A 194 -25.16 -19.92 9.95
CA SER A 194 -24.51 -19.67 11.25
C SER A 194 -23.86 -20.92 11.84
N ASP A 195 -24.44 -22.09 11.59
CA ASP A 195 -23.99 -23.35 12.14
C ASP A 195 -22.64 -23.78 11.53
N ARG A 196 -22.37 -23.39 10.29
CA ARG A 196 -21.10 -23.65 9.60
C ARG A 196 -19.97 -22.75 10.11
N VAL A 197 -20.26 -21.64 10.82
CA VAL A 197 -19.20 -20.76 11.35
C VAL A 197 -18.32 -21.49 12.38
N ARG A 198 -18.90 -22.40 13.18
CA ARG A 198 -18.20 -23.09 14.27
C ARG A 198 -17.47 -24.35 13.80
N PHE A 199 -16.45 -24.16 12.97
CA PHE A 199 -15.69 -25.25 12.36
C PHE A 199 -15.08 -26.23 13.38
N PHE A 200 -14.34 -25.72 14.36
CA PHE A 200 -13.61 -26.56 15.32
C PHE A 200 -14.50 -27.32 16.30
N SER A 201 -15.76 -26.90 16.51
CA SER A 201 -16.70 -27.61 17.38
C SER A 201 -17.48 -28.72 16.67
N ARG A 202 -17.39 -28.80 15.33
CA ARG A 202 -18.19 -29.69 14.48
C ARG A 202 -17.33 -30.56 13.57
N LEU A 203 -16.08 -30.85 13.95
CA LEU A 203 -15.13 -31.58 13.09
C LEU A 203 -15.69 -32.92 12.56
N ASN A 204 -16.55 -33.59 13.34
CA ASN A 204 -17.21 -34.85 12.96
C ASN A 204 -18.32 -34.69 11.90
N GLU A 205 -18.77 -33.46 11.66
CA GLU A 205 -19.86 -33.12 10.73
C GLU A 205 -19.37 -32.33 9.50
N VAL A 206 -18.07 -32.01 9.45
CA VAL A 206 -17.44 -31.32 8.33
C VAL A 206 -17.33 -32.27 7.15
N THR A 207 -17.98 -31.92 6.05
CA THR A 207 -17.89 -32.69 4.80
C THR A 207 -16.67 -32.29 3.99
N LEU A 208 -16.21 -33.17 3.09
CA LEU A 208 -15.14 -32.84 2.13
C LEU A 208 -15.51 -31.64 1.26
N TYR A 209 -16.78 -31.52 0.87
CA TYR A 209 -17.29 -30.39 0.12
C TYR A 209 -17.07 -29.07 0.86
N GLU A 210 -17.46 -29.00 2.15
CA GLU A 210 -17.26 -27.81 2.98
C GLU A 210 -15.77 -27.46 3.10
N LEU A 211 -14.91 -28.46 3.30
CA LEU A 211 -13.47 -28.26 3.39
C LEU A 211 -12.88 -27.69 2.09
N LEU A 212 -13.28 -28.24 0.94
CA LEU A 212 -12.84 -27.76 -0.37
C LEU A 212 -13.33 -26.34 -0.64
N GLN A 213 -14.60 -26.05 -0.34
CA GLN A 213 -15.16 -24.71 -0.51
C GLN A 213 -14.41 -23.68 0.33
N ARG A 214 -14.14 -23.97 1.61
CA ARG A 214 -13.34 -23.08 2.47
C ARG A 214 -11.92 -22.86 1.92
N ALA A 215 -11.26 -23.93 1.49
CA ALA A 215 -9.92 -23.85 0.93
C ALA A 215 -9.91 -22.99 -0.34
N ILE A 216 -10.83 -23.23 -1.27
CA ILE A 216 -10.98 -22.48 -2.51
C ILE A 216 -11.29 -21.01 -2.21
N SER A 217 -12.30 -20.72 -1.37
CA SER A 217 -12.66 -19.34 -1.01
C SER A 217 -11.51 -18.60 -0.34
N THR A 218 -10.73 -19.27 0.51
CA THR A 218 -9.56 -18.67 1.16
C THR A 218 -8.47 -18.34 0.13
N VAL A 219 -8.16 -19.27 -0.76
CA VAL A 219 -7.15 -19.07 -1.82
C VAL A 219 -7.60 -17.96 -2.76
N THR A 220 -8.86 -17.99 -3.22
CA THR A 220 -9.46 -16.95 -4.07
C THR A 220 -9.41 -15.58 -3.42
N TRP A 221 -9.75 -15.49 -2.12
CA TRP A 221 -9.75 -14.22 -1.41
C TRP A 221 -8.32 -13.65 -1.27
N LEU A 222 -7.37 -14.50 -0.87
CA LEU A 222 -5.96 -14.11 -0.74
C LEU A 222 -5.36 -13.68 -2.08
N SER A 223 -5.59 -14.47 -3.14
CA SER A 223 -5.08 -14.15 -4.47
C SER A 223 -5.77 -12.91 -5.04
N GLY A 224 -7.07 -12.74 -4.84
CA GLY A 224 -7.83 -11.57 -5.29
C GLY A 224 -7.32 -10.26 -4.70
N ILE A 225 -6.99 -10.24 -3.39
CA ILE A 225 -6.37 -9.07 -2.74
C ILE A 225 -4.99 -8.80 -3.34
N GLY A 226 -4.17 -9.83 -3.51
CA GLY A 226 -2.84 -9.73 -4.12
C GLY A 226 -2.91 -9.15 -5.53
N THR A 227 -3.74 -9.74 -6.40
CA THR A 227 -3.91 -9.33 -7.79
C THR A 227 -4.49 -7.92 -7.90
N THR A 228 -5.46 -7.55 -7.07
CA THR A 228 -6.02 -6.18 -7.08
C THR A 228 -4.94 -5.16 -6.71
N SER A 229 -4.14 -5.45 -5.67
CA SER A 229 -3.03 -4.58 -5.26
C SER A 229 -1.97 -4.45 -6.36
N GLU A 230 -1.67 -5.56 -7.05
CA GLU A 230 -0.74 -5.59 -8.17
C GLU A 230 -1.25 -4.78 -9.37
N ILE A 231 -2.54 -4.87 -9.72
CA ILE A 231 -3.15 -4.03 -10.76
C ILE A 231 -3.00 -2.56 -10.41
N CYS A 232 -3.42 -2.14 -9.21
CA CYS A 232 -3.32 -0.74 -8.78
C CYS A 232 -1.88 -0.23 -8.85
N TYR A 233 -0.93 -1.01 -8.32
CA TYR A 233 0.49 -0.66 -8.34
C TYR A 233 1.03 -0.51 -9.77
N ASN A 234 0.75 -1.48 -10.65
CA ASN A 234 1.25 -1.46 -12.03
C ASN A 234 0.60 -0.36 -12.86
N VAL A 235 -0.69 -0.05 -12.67
CA VAL A 235 -1.37 1.06 -13.37
C VAL A 235 -0.69 2.39 -13.01
N ILE A 236 -0.47 2.65 -11.73
CA ILE A 236 0.22 3.86 -11.26
C ILE A 236 1.65 3.90 -11.82
N ALA A 237 2.37 2.77 -11.80
CA ALA A 237 3.71 2.66 -12.36
C ALA A 237 3.75 3.01 -13.86
N VAL A 238 2.82 2.44 -14.64
CA VAL A 238 2.70 2.67 -16.09
C VAL A 238 2.40 4.14 -16.37
N VAL A 239 1.49 4.77 -15.62
CA VAL A 239 1.18 6.20 -15.80
C VAL A 239 2.41 7.06 -15.48
N LEU A 240 3.04 6.87 -14.32
CA LEU A 240 4.14 7.73 -13.88
C LEU A 240 5.41 7.54 -14.72
N VAL A 241 5.77 6.30 -15.04
CA VAL A 241 6.91 6.00 -15.92
C VAL A 241 6.56 6.38 -17.37
N GLY A 242 5.32 6.17 -17.80
CA GLY A 242 4.81 6.54 -19.12
C GLY A 242 4.81 8.05 -19.37
N LEU A 243 4.59 8.87 -18.34
CA LEU A 243 4.70 10.33 -18.40
C LEU A 243 6.14 10.85 -18.14
N GLY A 244 7.08 9.97 -17.79
CA GLY A 244 8.46 10.37 -17.47
C GLY A 244 8.61 11.03 -16.10
N LEU A 245 7.60 10.91 -15.23
CA LEU A 245 7.58 11.44 -13.86
C LEU A 245 8.32 10.52 -12.88
N SER A 246 8.57 9.27 -13.26
CA SER A 246 9.35 8.31 -12.48
C SER A 246 10.19 7.39 -13.38
N GLU A 247 11.29 6.88 -12.85
CA GLU A 247 12.10 5.87 -13.53
C GLU A 247 11.67 4.43 -13.17
N PRO A 248 11.87 3.44 -14.07
CA PRO A 248 11.56 2.03 -13.82
C PRO A 248 12.12 1.48 -12.51
N VAL A 249 13.34 1.88 -12.13
CA VAL A 249 14.02 1.43 -10.90
C VAL A 249 13.27 1.73 -9.61
N MET A 250 12.38 2.73 -9.62
CA MET A 250 11.53 3.07 -8.46
C MET A 250 10.34 2.11 -8.30
N TRP A 251 10.12 1.21 -9.26
CA TRP A 251 8.96 0.34 -9.34
C TRP A 251 9.34 -1.15 -9.45
N PRO A 252 10.09 -1.70 -8.47
CA PRO A 252 10.35 -3.14 -8.38
C PRO A 252 9.04 -3.92 -8.23
N SER A 253 9.05 -5.23 -8.45
CA SER A 253 7.85 -6.05 -8.30
C SER A 253 7.28 -5.96 -6.90
N TRP A 254 5.97 -5.75 -6.78
CA TRP A 254 5.30 -5.55 -5.50
C TRP A 254 5.32 -6.79 -4.62
N PHE A 255 5.30 -7.99 -5.20
CA PHE A 255 5.47 -9.25 -4.47
C PHE A 255 6.75 -9.96 -4.90
N GLY A 256 7.31 -10.75 -4.00
CA GLY A 256 8.37 -11.72 -4.30
C GLY A 256 7.85 -12.89 -5.13
N SER A 257 8.70 -13.91 -5.34
CA SER A 257 8.27 -15.15 -5.99
C SER A 257 7.32 -15.93 -5.09
N PHE A 258 6.28 -16.56 -5.67
CA PHE A 258 5.38 -17.46 -4.95
C PHE A 258 6.14 -18.66 -4.37
N THR A 259 7.22 -19.11 -5.02
CA THR A 259 8.08 -20.20 -4.52
C THR A 259 8.82 -19.83 -3.23
N GLU A 260 8.97 -18.52 -2.97
CA GLU A 260 9.62 -18.00 -1.76
C GLU A 260 8.60 -17.59 -0.69
N ALA A 261 7.32 -17.90 -0.89
CA ALA A 261 6.23 -17.50 0.01
C ALA A 261 6.14 -18.34 1.31
N TYR A 262 7.15 -19.15 1.64
CA TYR A 262 7.25 -19.85 2.91
C TYR A 262 7.59 -18.92 4.10
N SER A 263 7.87 -17.64 3.84
CA SER A 263 7.95 -16.62 4.88
C SER A 263 7.35 -15.28 4.41
N VAL A 264 6.65 -14.61 5.32
CA VAL A 264 6.06 -13.28 5.07
C VAL A 264 7.14 -12.30 4.59
N ARG A 265 8.34 -12.36 5.18
CA ARG A 265 9.48 -11.52 4.82
C ARG A 265 9.92 -11.72 3.37
N ARG A 266 10.01 -12.96 2.86
CA ARG A 266 10.43 -13.17 1.47
C ARG A 266 9.35 -12.86 0.44
N TRP A 267 8.09 -13.07 0.81
CA TRP A 267 6.95 -12.73 -0.05
C TRP A 267 6.73 -11.22 -0.16
N TRP A 268 6.75 -10.51 0.98
CA TRP A 268 6.43 -9.07 1.04
C TRP A 268 7.66 -8.15 1.01
N GLY A 269 8.82 -8.59 1.49
CA GLY A 269 10.03 -7.80 1.63
C GLY A 269 10.48 -7.57 3.08
#